data_AF-A0A221UVP9-F1
#
_entry.id   AF-A0A221UVP9-F1
#
_cell.length_a   1.000
_cell.length_b   1.000
_cell.length_c   1.000
_cell.angle_alpha   90.00
_cell.angle_beta   90.00
_cell.angle_gamma   90.00
#
_symmetry.space_group_name_H-M   'P 1'
#
loop_
_entity.id
_entity.type
_entity.pdbx_description
1 polymer ?
#
loop_
_entity_poly.entity_id
_entity_poly.type
_entity_poly.pdbx_seq_one_letter_code
_entity_poly.pdbx_strand_id
1 'polypeptide(L)'
;MKKNILILFLVGLTTSYGQELDGVWMSYNNRIIDSSIAYSKGGEGILINFDNSTMGHIGSDTIINVHLTFKMKKVKLKVEGIKGKGKLKKFGNDSLEMDSGRNMVDVFRKLDLNNELNMSLEEVIDFFVKNRFEPLNDFMDIEFTRDKYWKDKWLARGRERLNLLNHTWENDSGFWILKEIDKNYFLVFTLGQVEKQNFYQILDINEKSIKLKPLQETDFGLKNITELKTCL
;
A
#
# COMPACT_ATOMS: atom_id res chain seq x y z
N MET A 1 -4.13 -32.28 55.48
CA MET A 1 -2.85 -32.07 54.77
C MET A 1 -3.09 -32.33 53.29
N LYS A 2 -3.35 -31.27 52.52
CA LYS A 2 -2.49 -30.72 51.44
C LYS A 2 -2.42 -31.59 50.16
N LYS A 3 -2.78 -30.92 49.04
CA LYS A 3 -2.39 -31.14 47.64
C LYS A 3 -3.18 -32.25 46.91
N ASN A 4 -3.89 -32.04 45.80
CA ASN A 4 -3.69 -31.09 44.70
C ASN A 4 -5.02 -30.60 44.10
N ILE A 5 -5.16 -29.29 43.97
CA ILE A 5 -6.03 -28.65 42.99
C ILE A 5 -5.41 -28.95 41.63
N LEU A 6 -6.03 -29.83 40.84
CA LEU A 6 -5.68 -29.97 39.43
C LEU A 6 -6.48 -28.93 38.64
N ILE A 7 -5.96 -27.71 38.62
CA ILE A 7 -6.24 -26.77 37.55
C ILE A 7 -5.60 -27.36 36.29
N LEU A 8 -6.40 -28.03 35.46
CA LEU A 8 -6.11 -28.12 34.04
C LEU A 8 -6.97 -27.07 33.37
N PHE A 9 -6.34 -25.92 33.15
CA PHE A 9 -6.75 -24.94 32.15
C PHE A 9 -7.01 -25.70 30.84
N LEU A 10 -8.28 -25.96 30.55
CA LEU A 10 -8.79 -26.33 29.22
C LEU A 10 -8.79 -25.09 28.31
N VAL A 11 -7.75 -24.27 28.40
CA VAL A 11 -7.46 -23.13 27.53
C VAL A 11 -6.15 -23.45 26.84
N GLY A 12 -6.25 -24.31 25.84
CA GLY A 12 -5.08 -24.76 25.10
C GLY A 12 -5.45 -25.95 24.26
N LEU A 13 -5.78 -25.66 22.99
CA LEU A 13 -5.61 -26.51 21.80
C LEU A 13 -6.77 -26.45 20.79
N THR A 14 -7.65 -25.45 20.84
CA THR A 14 -8.18 -24.89 19.58
C THR A 14 -7.24 -23.80 19.07
N THR A 15 -5.98 -24.16 18.84
CA THR A 15 -5.21 -23.43 17.82
C THR A 15 -5.73 -23.89 16.45
N SER A 16 -7.00 -23.54 16.20
CA SER A 16 -7.58 -23.51 14.86
C SER A 16 -6.82 -22.44 14.07
N TYR A 17 -5.58 -22.77 13.71
CA TYR A 17 -4.79 -22.06 12.72
C TYR A 17 -5.35 -22.41 11.34
N GLY A 18 -6.60 -22.02 11.13
CA GLY A 18 -7.23 -21.80 9.84
C GLY A 18 -7.68 -20.35 9.86
N GLN A 19 -6.73 -19.42 9.85
CA GLN A 19 -7.06 -18.03 9.57
C GLN A 19 -7.63 -18.06 8.15
N GLU A 20 -8.95 -17.95 8.02
CA GLU A 20 -9.58 -17.64 6.74
C GLU A 20 -8.91 -16.35 6.29
N LEU A 21 -8.15 -16.43 5.20
CA LEU A 21 -7.60 -15.23 4.59
C LEU A 21 -8.73 -14.62 3.79
N ASP A 22 -9.09 -13.42 4.19
CA ASP A 22 -10.19 -12.63 3.66
C ASP A 22 -9.73 -11.19 3.44
N GLY A 23 -10.54 -10.43 2.70
CA GLY A 23 -10.31 -9.03 2.39
C GLY A 23 -9.16 -8.79 1.43
N VAL A 24 -8.79 -7.51 1.33
CA VAL A 24 -7.72 -7.02 0.46
C VAL A 24 -6.44 -6.83 1.26
N TRP A 25 -5.34 -7.35 0.72
CA TRP A 25 -4.02 -7.25 1.32
C TRP A 25 -3.09 -6.52 0.35
N MET A 26 -2.22 -5.66 0.88
CA MET A 26 -1.26 -4.90 0.09
C MET A 26 0.18 -5.16 0.54
N SER A 27 1.11 -5.27 -0.41
CA SER A 27 2.55 -5.31 -0.10
C SER A 27 3.10 -3.91 0.17
N TYR A 28 3.81 -3.74 1.28
CA TYR A 28 4.56 -2.54 1.62
C TYR A 28 5.55 -2.84 2.75
N ASN A 29 6.56 -1.99 2.94
CA ASN A 29 7.70 -2.30 3.82
C ASN A 29 8.35 -3.64 3.43
N ASN A 30 8.60 -3.81 2.13
CA ASN A 30 9.21 -5.04 1.63
C ASN A 30 10.65 -5.16 2.15
N ARG A 31 11.09 -6.40 2.40
CA ARG A 31 12.41 -6.66 3.00
C ARG A 31 13.43 -7.05 1.94
N ILE A 32 14.64 -6.53 2.08
CA ILE A 32 15.80 -6.97 1.31
C ILE A 32 16.38 -8.20 2.02
N ILE A 33 16.71 -9.25 1.27
CA ILE A 33 17.30 -10.47 1.84
C ILE A 33 18.76 -10.24 2.20
N ASP A 34 19.53 -9.64 1.29
CA ASP A 34 20.94 -9.28 1.47
C ASP A 34 21.22 -7.87 0.95
N SER A 35 21.52 -6.92 1.83
CA SER A 35 21.78 -5.52 1.42
C SER A 35 23.02 -5.33 0.54
N SER A 36 23.90 -6.33 0.43
CA SER A 36 25.10 -6.28 -0.42
C SER A 36 24.83 -6.64 -1.89
N ILE A 37 23.66 -7.21 -2.19
CA ILE A 37 23.29 -7.65 -3.55
C ILE A 37 22.31 -6.64 -4.16
N ALA A 38 22.48 -6.33 -5.45
CA ALA A 38 21.57 -5.46 -6.18
C ALA A 38 20.11 -5.94 -6.07
N TYR A 39 19.21 -5.01 -5.77
CA TYR A 39 17.77 -5.27 -5.62
C TYR A 39 16.96 -4.16 -6.30
N SER A 40 15.70 -4.45 -6.65
CA SER A 40 14.77 -3.47 -7.20
C SER A 40 13.56 -3.33 -6.29
N LYS A 41 13.27 -2.11 -5.81
CA LYS A 41 12.13 -1.78 -4.93
C LYS A 41 10.74 -1.88 -5.60
N GLY A 42 10.60 -2.61 -6.71
CA GLY A 42 9.40 -2.62 -7.54
C GLY A 42 8.23 -3.51 -7.07
N GLY A 43 8.32 -4.10 -5.87
CA GLY A 43 7.30 -5.02 -5.34
C GLY A 43 6.31 -4.39 -4.37
N GLU A 44 6.43 -3.10 -4.05
CA GLU A 44 5.51 -2.40 -3.15
C GLU A 44 4.24 -1.98 -3.90
N GLY A 45 3.09 -2.06 -3.24
CA GLY A 45 1.80 -1.71 -3.82
C GLY A 45 1.10 -2.87 -4.55
N ILE A 46 1.58 -4.10 -4.46
CA ILE A 46 0.87 -5.28 -5.00
C ILE A 46 -0.35 -5.55 -4.12
N LEU A 47 -1.50 -5.75 -4.76
CA LEU A 47 -2.76 -6.05 -4.09
C LEU A 47 -3.15 -7.51 -4.32
N ILE A 48 -3.61 -8.18 -3.27
CA ILE A 48 -4.25 -9.51 -3.33
C ILE A 48 -5.61 -9.38 -2.65
N ASN A 49 -6.69 -9.60 -3.40
CA ASN A 49 -8.04 -9.68 -2.87
C ASN A 49 -8.39 -11.17 -2.71
N PHE A 50 -8.46 -11.64 -1.46
CA PHE A 50 -8.75 -13.04 -1.16
C PHE A 50 -10.23 -13.37 -1.37
N ASP A 51 -11.13 -12.42 -1.15
CA ASP A 51 -12.58 -12.61 -1.30
C ASP A 51 -12.95 -12.81 -2.77
N ASN A 52 -12.34 -12.03 -3.66
CA ASN A 52 -12.60 -12.06 -5.10
C ASN A 52 -11.59 -12.90 -5.88
N SER A 53 -10.56 -13.45 -5.23
CA SER A 53 -9.48 -14.21 -5.87
C SER A 53 -8.82 -13.46 -7.02
N THR A 54 -8.49 -12.19 -6.79
CA THR A 54 -7.83 -11.32 -7.76
C THR A 54 -6.53 -10.74 -7.23
N MET A 55 -5.68 -10.31 -8.15
CA MET A 55 -4.43 -9.62 -7.87
C MET A 55 -4.34 -8.36 -8.74
N GLY A 56 -3.66 -7.34 -8.24
CA GLY A 56 -3.49 -6.08 -8.95
C GLY A 56 -2.33 -5.29 -8.39
N HIS A 57 -2.28 -4.01 -8.72
CA HIS A 57 -1.28 -3.09 -8.19
C HIS A 57 -1.94 -1.74 -7.92
N ILE A 58 -1.62 -1.08 -6.81
CA ILE A 58 -2.22 0.19 -6.41
C ILE A 58 -2.01 1.31 -7.45
N GLY A 59 -0.92 1.24 -8.21
CA GLY A 59 -0.61 2.12 -9.34
C GLY A 59 -1.15 1.70 -10.70
N SER A 60 -2.13 0.80 -10.76
CA SER A 60 -2.77 0.39 -12.02
C SER A 60 -4.20 -0.10 -11.81
N ASP A 61 -5.06 0.16 -12.80
CA ASP A 61 -6.39 -0.45 -12.89
C ASP A 61 -6.42 -1.89 -13.45
N THR A 62 -5.25 -2.45 -13.80
CA THR A 62 -5.18 -3.85 -14.23
C THR A 62 -5.42 -4.79 -13.06
N ILE A 63 -6.46 -5.61 -13.20
CA ILE A 63 -6.80 -6.71 -12.27
C ILE A 63 -6.64 -8.03 -13.01
N ILE A 64 -5.98 -8.99 -12.37
CA ILE A 64 -5.78 -10.34 -12.89
C ILE A 64 -6.41 -11.37 -11.96
N ASN A 65 -7.05 -12.38 -12.53
CA ASN A 65 -7.58 -13.50 -11.77
C ASN A 65 -6.46 -14.40 -11.27
N VAL A 66 -6.60 -14.89 -10.04
CA VAL A 66 -5.66 -15.82 -9.44
C VAL A 66 -6.39 -17.01 -8.85
N HIS A 67 -5.77 -18.18 -8.93
CA HIS A 67 -6.25 -19.36 -8.24
C HIS A 67 -5.52 -19.50 -6.91
N LEU A 68 -6.27 -19.37 -5.81
CA LEU A 68 -5.78 -19.50 -4.44
C LEU A 68 -6.06 -20.91 -3.92
N THR A 69 -5.01 -21.61 -3.48
CA THR A 69 -5.15 -22.93 -2.84
C THR A 69 -4.55 -22.90 -1.44
N PHE A 70 -5.37 -23.24 -0.45
CA PHE A 70 -4.96 -23.34 0.95
C PHE A 70 -4.52 -24.77 1.26
N LYS A 71 -3.25 -24.96 1.66
CA LYS A 71 -2.73 -26.26 2.13
C LYS A 71 -1.81 -26.07 3.32
N MET A 72 -2.12 -26.73 4.45
CA MET A 72 -1.24 -26.82 5.62
C MET A 72 -0.66 -25.46 6.06
N LYS A 73 -1.53 -24.46 6.28
CA LYS A 73 -1.14 -23.08 6.69
C LYS A 73 -0.26 -22.33 5.68
N LYS A 74 -0.17 -22.80 4.43
CA LYS A 74 0.47 -22.10 3.31
C LYS A 74 -0.58 -21.81 2.26
N VAL A 75 -0.52 -20.62 1.69
CA VAL A 75 -1.36 -20.27 0.54
C VAL A 75 -0.52 -20.33 -0.71
N LYS A 76 -0.98 -21.11 -1.67
CA LYS A 76 -0.39 -21.16 -3.00
C LYS A 76 -1.20 -20.27 -3.91
N LEU A 77 -0.52 -19.33 -4.54
CA LEU A 77 -1.10 -18.43 -5.53
C LEU A 77 -0.64 -18.86 -6.92
N LYS A 78 -1.58 -19.10 -7.81
CA LYS A 78 -1.30 -19.35 -9.23
C LYS A 78 -1.99 -18.27 -10.04
N VAL A 79 -1.21 -17.41 -10.69
CA VAL A 79 -1.74 -16.44 -11.66
C VAL A 79 -2.18 -17.18 -12.91
N GLU A 80 -3.35 -16.85 -13.43
CA GLU A 80 -3.84 -17.42 -14.69
C GLU A 80 -2.90 -17.05 -15.85
N GLY A 81 -2.64 -18.01 -16.74
CA GLY A 81 -1.73 -17.81 -17.88
C GLY A 81 -0.22 -17.82 -17.56
N ILE A 82 0.20 -17.77 -16.29
CA ILE A 82 1.62 -17.80 -15.90
C ILE A 82 2.04 -19.20 -15.43
N LYS A 83 3.19 -19.68 -15.92
CA LYS A 83 3.82 -20.91 -15.44
C LYS A 83 4.47 -20.67 -14.07
N GLY A 84 4.01 -21.39 -13.05
CA GLY A 84 4.57 -21.35 -11.70
C GLY A 84 3.50 -21.22 -10.62
N LYS A 85 3.92 -21.29 -9.35
CA LYS A 85 3.06 -20.98 -8.20
C LYS A 85 3.86 -20.18 -7.18
N GLY A 86 3.35 -19.01 -6.80
CA GLY A 86 3.83 -18.26 -5.65
C GLY A 86 3.43 -18.98 -4.36
N LYS A 87 4.22 -18.82 -3.30
CA LYS A 87 3.92 -19.34 -1.97
C LYS A 87 3.88 -18.18 -0.99
N LEU A 88 2.70 -17.94 -0.43
CA LEU A 88 2.49 -17.04 0.70
C LEU A 88 2.66 -17.84 1.98
N LYS A 89 3.44 -17.29 2.91
CA LYS A 89 3.63 -17.83 4.26
C LYS A 89 3.23 -16.76 5.27
N LYS A 90 2.76 -17.18 6.44
CA LYS A 90 2.54 -16.25 7.55
C LYS A 90 3.87 -15.64 8.00
N PHE A 91 3.88 -14.33 8.21
CA PHE A 91 4.99 -13.57 8.76
C PHE A 91 4.48 -12.74 9.95
N GLY A 92 5.05 -12.93 11.13
CA GLY A 92 4.52 -12.31 12.35
C GLY A 92 3.08 -12.74 12.65
N ASN A 93 2.30 -11.85 13.29
CA ASN A 93 0.94 -12.15 13.71
C ASN A 93 -0.13 -11.74 12.69
N ASP A 94 0.17 -10.74 11.87
CA ASP A 94 -0.77 -9.96 11.06
C ASP A 94 -0.35 -9.81 9.59
N SER A 95 0.76 -10.44 9.17
CA SER A 95 1.35 -10.24 7.86
C SER A 95 1.55 -11.57 7.11
N LEU A 96 1.70 -11.50 5.79
CA LEU A 96 2.12 -12.61 4.93
C LEU A 96 3.40 -12.21 4.19
N GLU A 97 4.28 -13.17 3.93
CA GLU A 97 5.47 -12.98 3.11
C GLU A 97 5.39 -13.81 1.83
N MET A 98 5.87 -13.22 0.73
CA MET A 98 6.10 -13.90 -0.54
C MET A 98 7.52 -13.62 -1.01
N ASP A 99 8.23 -14.66 -1.42
CA ASP A 99 9.49 -14.50 -2.13
C ASP A 99 9.19 -13.94 -3.53
N SER A 100 9.56 -12.69 -3.77
CA SER A 100 9.38 -12.02 -5.06
C SER A 100 10.56 -12.23 -6.02
N GLY A 101 11.57 -12.98 -5.58
CA GLY A 101 12.85 -13.09 -6.26
C GLY A 101 13.65 -11.79 -6.20
N ARG A 102 14.80 -11.76 -6.89
CA ARG A 102 15.66 -10.56 -7.00
C ARG A 102 16.04 -9.95 -5.65
N ASN A 103 16.36 -10.81 -4.69
CA ASN A 103 16.86 -10.41 -3.37
C ASN A 103 15.82 -9.64 -2.52
N MET A 104 14.52 -9.83 -2.78
CA MET A 104 13.42 -9.17 -2.09
C MET A 104 12.38 -10.16 -1.55
N VAL A 105 11.75 -9.78 -0.44
CA VAL A 105 10.58 -10.44 0.13
C VAL A 105 9.46 -9.41 0.24
N ASP A 106 8.36 -9.69 -0.44
CA ASP A 106 7.16 -8.86 -0.35
C ASP A 106 6.43 -9.18 0.96
N VAL A 107 6.08 -8.14 1.71
CA VAL A 107 5.35 -8.28 2.98
C VAL A 107 3.96 -7.69 2.83
N PHE A 108 2.96 -8.58 2.80
CA PHE A 108 1.55 -8.23 2.67
C PHE A 108 0.91 -8.04 4.03
N ARG A 109 0.10 -6.99 4.15
CA ARG A 109 -0.74 -6.73 5.32
C ARG A 109 -2.17 -6.44 4.87
N LYS A 110 -3.13 -6.87 5.69
CA LYS A 110 -4.56 -6.63 5.42
C LYS A 110 -4.84 -5.13 5.48
N LEU A 111 -5.56 -4.62 4.47
CA LEU A 111 -6.04 -3.25 4.45
C LEU A 111 -7.26 -3.12 5.38
N ASP A 112 -7.31 -2.00 6.09
CA ASP A 112 -8.45 -1.62 6.92
C ASP A 112 -9.44 -0.82 6.07
N LEU A 113 -10.45 -1.49 5.50
CA LEU A 113 -11.41 -0.89 4.58
C LEU A 113 -12.65 -0.30 5.28
N ASN A 114 -12.53 0.11 6.54
CA ASN A 114 -13.65 0.65 7.32
C ASN A 114 -13.76 2.19 7.28
N ASN A 115 -12.95 2.87 6.46
CA ASN A 115 -12.91 4.35 6.36
C ASN A 115 -13.47 4.79 4.99
N GLU A 116 -14.69 4.35 4.70
CA GLU A 116 -15.37 4.71 3.45
C GLU A 116 -15.62 6.21 3.40
N LEU A 117 -15.33 6.83 2.25
CA LEU A 117 -15.73 8.20 1.97
C LEU A 117 -16.93 8.21 1.03
N ASN A 118 -17.90 9.07 1.31
CA ASN A 118 -19.03 9.31 0.39
C ASN A 118 -18.65 10.36 -0.67
N MET A 119 -17.58 10.07 -1.39
CA MET A 119 -17.08 10.84 -2.54
C MET A 119 -16.74 9.83 -3.63
N SER A 120 -16.68 10.26 -4.88
CA SER A 120 -16.14 9.49 -5.99
C SER A 120 -14.64 9.73 -6.14
N LEU A 121 -13.93 8.83 -6.82
CA LEU A 121 -12.50 9.01 -7.13
C LEU A 121 -12.20 10.35 -7.79
N GLU A 122 -13.02 10.80 -8.75
CA GLU A 122 -12.82 12.08 -9.41
C GLU A 122 -13.06 13.28 -8.48
N GLU A 123 -14.02 13.22 -7.57
CA GLU A 123 -14.24 14.27 -6.56
C GLU A 123 -13.04 14.39 -5.61
N VAL A 124 -12.44 13.27 -5.22
CA VAL A 124 -11.23 13.28 -4.40
C VAL A 124 -10.04 13.84 -5.19
N ILE A 125 -9.83 13.41 -6.45
CA ILE A 125 -8.78 13.98 -7.33
C ILE A 125 -8.97 15.49 -7.48
N ASP A 126 -10.20 15.94 -7.72
CA ASP A 126 -10.55 17.36 -7.82
C ASP A 126 -10.20 18.13 -6.54
N PHE A 127 -10.44 17.53 -5.37
CA PHE A 127 -10.07 18.15 -4.10
C PHE A 127 -8.55 18.37 -4.01
N PHE A 128 -7.74 17.38 -4.36
CA PHE A 128 -6.28 17.51 -4.36
C PHE A 128 -5.78 18.60 -5.33
N VAL A 129 -6.37 18.69 -6.51
CA VAL A 129 -5.87 19.56 -7.59
C VAL A 129 -6.35 21.01 -7.45
N LYS A 130 -7.55 21.23 -6.89
CA LYS A 130 -8.11 22.57 -6.73
C LYS A 130 -7.57 23.32 -5.50
N ASN A 131 -7.09 22.59 -4.49
CA ASN A 131 -6.60 23.18 -3.26
C ASN A 131 -5.07 23.34 -3.28
N ARG A 132 -4.60 24.47 -2.74
CA ARG A 132 -3.20 24.60 -2.32
C ARG A 132 -3.07 24.09 -0.90
N PHE A 133 -2.02 23.33 -0.63
CA PHE A 133 -1.72 22.80 0.70
C PHE A 133 -0.61 23.60 1.37
N GLU A 134 -0.65 23.65 2.70
CA GLU A 134 0.46 24.13 3.51
C GLU A 134 1.72 23.27 3.26
N PRO A 135 2.93 23.85 3.38
CA PRO A 135 4.16 23.10 3.21
C PRO A 135 4.24 21.87 4.13
N LEU A 136 4.60 20.72 3.58
CA LEU A 136 4.78 19.50 4.35
C LEU A 136 6.03 19.62 5.23
N ASN A 137 5.91 19.22 6.50
CA ASN A 137 6.98 19.34 7.49
C ASN A 137 7.59 20.74 7.54
N ASP A 138 6.74 21.76 7.41
CA ASP A 138 7.07 23.20 7.48
C ASP A 138 8.03 23.70 6.38
N PHE A 139 8.37 22.89 5.37
CA PHE A 139 9.34 23.32 4.34
C PHE A 139 9.04 22.84 2.90
N MET A 140 8.36 21.71 2.70
CA MET A 140 8.15 21.15 1.37
C MET A 140 6.88 21.68 0.74
N ASP A 141 7.02 22.61 -0.20
CA ASP A 141 5.90 23.15 -0.97
C ASP A 141 5.64 22.22 -2.16
N ILE A 142 4.47 21.59 -2.17
CA ILE A 142 4.06 20.62 -3.18
C ILE A 142 2.71 20.99 -3.80
N GLU A 143 2.53 20.60 -5.06
CA GLU A 143 1.29 20.82 -5.78
C GLU A 143 0.89 19.56 -6.55
N PHE A 144 -0.33 19.08 -6.29
CA PHE A 144 -0.94 17.96 -6.98
C PHE A 144 -1.55 18.44 -8.30
N THR A 145 -1.15 17.85 -9.43
CA THR A 145 -1.70 18.25 -10.73
C THR A 145 -2.39 17.08 -11.44
N ARG A 146 -3.26 17.40 -12.41
CA ARG A 146 -3.88 16.41 -13.32
C ARG A 146 -2.96 16.00 -14.47
N ASP A 147 -1.79 16.60 -14.59
CA ASP A 147 -0.89 16.28 -15.70
C ASP A 147 -0.35 14.88 -15.54
N LYS A 148 -0.31 14.12 -16.65
CA LYS A 148 0.33 12.81 -16.64
C LYS A 148 1.81 12.96 -16.29
N TYR A 149 2.30 12.11 -15.39
CA TYR A 149 3.69 12.11 -14.98
C TYR A 149 4.63 12.04 -16.18
N TRP A 150 5.56 12.99 -16.26
CA TRP A 150 6.34 13.27 -17.47
C TRP A 150 7.09 12.04 -17.99
N LYS A 151 7.60 11.19 -17.10
CA LYS A 151 8.36 9.98 -17.47
C LYS A 151 7.47 8.93 -18.11
N ASP A 152 6.20 8.85 -17.70
CA ASP A 152 5.24 7.95 -18.34
C ASP A 152 4.74 8.49 -19.67
N LYS A 153 4.63 9.81 -19.82
CA LYS A 153 4.37 10.46 -21.10
C LYS A 153 5.52 10.20 -22.08
N TRP A 154 6.77 10.40 -21.64
CA TRP A 154 7.97 10.20 -22.44
C TRP A 154 8.19 8.74 -22.85
N LEU A 155 7.93 7.78 -21.95
CA LEU A 155 8.07 6.34 -22.22
C LEU A 155 6.81 5.69 -22.79
N ALA A 156 5.78 6.47 -23.14
CA ALA A 156 4.48 5.99 -23.60
C ALA A 156 3.87 4.88 -22.71
N ARG A 157 4.06 4.98 -21.39
CA ARG A 157 3.56 4.00 -20.43
C ARG A 157 2.08 4.23 -20.14
N GLY A 158 1.28 3.17 -20.16
CA GLY A 158 -0.13 3.18 -19.75
C GLY A 158 -0.36 3.25 -18.24
N ARG A 159 0.55 3.87 -17.48
CA ARG A 159 0.42 4.04 -16.03
C ARG A 159 -0.38 5.31 -15.73
N GLU A 160 -1.17 5.25 -14.66
CA GLU A 160 -2.08 6.32 -14.20
C GLU A 160 -1.40 7.26 -13.19
N ARG A 161 -0.09 7.47 -13.34
CA ARG A 161 0.64 8.38 -12.46
C ARG A 161 0.42 9.82 -12.90
N LEU A 162 0.00 10.64 -11.96
CA LEU A 162 -0.16 12.07 -12.12
C LEU A 162 1.08 12.79 -11.59
N ASN A 163 1.34 13.99 -12.09
CA ASN A 163 2.52 14.76 -11.74
C ASN A 163 2.35 15.42 -10.37
N LEU A 164 3.40 15.35 -9.55
CA LEU A 164 3.49 16.08 -8.29
C LEU A 164 4.61 17.11 -8.45
N LEU A 165 4.27 18.39 -8.45
CA LEU A 165 5.27 19.45 -8.51
C LEU A 165 5.86 19.63 -7.12
N ASN A 166 7.18 19.75 -7.05
CA ASN A 166 7.91 20.08 -5.85
C ASN A 166 8.55 21.45 -6.08
N HIS A 167 8.01 22.48 -5.42
CA HIS A 167 8.45 23.86 -5.58
C HIS A 167 9.67 24.20 -4.71
N THR A 168 10.04 23.29 -3.79
CA THR A 168 11.19 23.47 -2.89
C THR A 168 12.52 23.18 -3.59
N TRP A 169 12.57 22.23 -4.53
CA TRP A 169 13.79 21.88 -5.27
C TRP A 169 13.60 22.06 -6.78
N GLU A 170 14.42 22.91 -7.39
CA GLU A 170 14.33 23.18 -8.83
C GLU A 170 14.49 21.90 -9.66
N ASN A 171 13.57 21.71 -10.62
CA ASN A 171 13.52 20.57 -11.54
C ASN A 171 13.29 19.19 -10.89
N ASP A 172 12.90 19.14 -9.62
CA ASP A 172 12.43 17.90 -9.02
C ASP A 172 10.91 17.81 -9.15
N SER A 173 10.43 16.75 -9.76
CA SER A 173 9.00 16.48 -9.86
C SER A 173 8.80 15.00 -9.66
N GLY A 174 8.02 14.72 -8.63
CA GLY A 174 7.57 13.40 -8.29
C GLY A 174 6.32 13.02 -9.05
N PHE A 175 5.63 12.03 -8.51
CA PHE A 175 4.33 11.64 -9.00
C PHE A 175 3.42 11.32 -7.84
N TRP A 176 2.13 11.33 -8.11
CA TRP A 176 1.12 10.82 -7.22
C TRP A 176 0.13 9.92 -7.95
N ILE A 177 -0.54 9.08 -7.18
CA ILE A 177 -1.57 8.12 -7.59
C ILE A 177 -2.64 8.17 -6.52
N LEU A 178 -3.90 8.14 -6.94
CA LEU A 178 -5.02 7.89 -6.06
C LEU A 178 -5.71 6.59 -6.49
N LYS A 179 -5.93 5.69 -5.55
CA LYS A 179 -6.63 4.42 -5.78
C LYS A 179 -7.83 4.30 -4.87
N GLU A 180 -8.97 3.91 -5.42
CA GLU A 180 -10.16 3.52 -4.68
C GLU A 180 -10.21 1.98 -4.54
N ILE A 181 -10.53 1.50 -3.33
CA ILE A 181 -10.84 0.09 -3.03
C ILE A 181 -12.01 0.11 -2.05
N ASP A 182 -13.18 -0.39 -2.47
CA ASP A 182 -14.40 -0.44 -1.65
C ASP A 182 -14.68 0.91 -0.96
N LYS A 183 -14.73 2.01 -1.73
CA LYS A 183 -14.90 3.40 -1.25
C LYS A 183 -13.87 3.92 -0.24
N ASN A 184 -12.79 3.19 0.00
CA ASN A 184 -11.63 3.65 0.74
C ASN A 184 -10.59 4.16 -0.26
N TYR A 185 -9.92 5.27 0.09
CA TYR A 185 -8.99 5.94 -0.80
C TYR A 185 -7.56 5.81 -0.31
N PHE A 186 -6.66 5.51 -1.24
CA PHE A 186 -5.24 5.34 -0.98
C PHE A 186 -4.44 6.30 -1.84
N LEU A 187 -3.64 7.13 -1.17
CA LEU A 187 -2.74 8.08 -1.79
C LEU A 187 -1.34 7.46 -1.82
N VAL A 188 -0.73 7.42 -3.00
CA VAL A 188 0.67 7.05 -3.17
C VAL A 188 1.39 8.20 -3.84
N PHE A 189 2.45 8.73 -3.23
CA PHE A 189 3.27 9.75 -3.88
C PHE A 189 4.76 9.65 -3.58
N THR A 190 5.55 10.20 -4.48
CA THR A 190 6.98 10.47 -4.31
C THR A 190 7.22 11.96 -4.54
N LEU A 191 8.21 12.54 -3.87
CA LEU A 191 8.58 13.96 -4.04
C LEU A 191 9.52 14.21 -5.21
N GLY A 192 10.18 13.16 -5.69
CA GLY A 192 11.12 13.22 -6.80
C GLY A 192 11.27 11.89 -7.52
N GLN A 193 12.40 11.71 -8.21
CA GLN A 193 12.68 10.55 -9.07
C GLN A 193 13.26 9.33 -8.36
N VAL A 194 13.92 9.51 -7.22
CA VAL A 194 14.79 8.50 -6.60
C VAL A 194 14.33 8.07 -5.21
N GLU A 195 13.43 8.84 -4.62
CA GLU A 195 12.81 8.62 -3.32
C GLU A 195 11.88 7.40 -3.37
N LYS A 196 11.65 6.79 -2.21
CA LYS A 196 10.61 5.76 -2.11
C LYS A 196 9.23 6.37 -2.32
N GLN A 197 8.34 5.56 -2.87
CA GLN A 197 6.91 5.83 -2.85
C GLN A 197 6.44 5.86 -1.41
N ASN A 198 5.53 6.76 -1.06
CA ASN A 198 4.93 6.89 0.26
C ASN A 198 3.46 6.52 0.15
N PHE A 199 3.01 5.57 0.98
CA PHE A 199 1.67 5.01 0.91
C PHE A 199 0.86 5.48 2.12
N TYR A 200 -0.31 6.06 1.84
CA TYR A 200 -1.24 6.55 2.83
C TYR A 200 -2.64 6.03 2.53
N GLN A 201 -3.39 5.73 3.59
CA GLN A 201 -4.84 5.66 3.51
C GLN A 201 -5.42 7.03 3.87
N ILE A 202 -6.39 7.50 3.09
CA ILE A 202 -7.17 8.68 3.42
C ILE A 202 -8.26 8.26 4.39
N LEU A 203 -8.31 8.90 5.56
CA LEU A 203 -9.29 8.63 6.61
C LEU A 203 -10.49 9.57 6.55
N ASP A 204 -10.26 10.81 6.12
CA ASP A 204 -11.26 11.88 6.16
C ASP A 204 -10.83 13.01 5.21
N ILE A 205 -11.80 13.67 4.61
CA ILE A 205 -11.61 14.87 3.77
C ILE A 205 -12.66 15.89 4.19
N ASN A 206 -12.20 17.09 4.53
CA ASN A 206 -13.06 18.25 4.75
C ASN A 206 -12.46 19.47 4.04
N GLU A 207 -13.15 20.61 4.08
CA GLU A 207 -12.72 21.84 3.40
C GLU A 207 -11.33 22.33 3.80
N LYS A 208 -10.86 22.01 5.01
CA LYS A 208 -9.60 22.51 5.59
C LYS A 208 -8.46 21.51 5.55
N SER A 209 -8.75 20.22 5.50
CA SER A 209 -7.70 19.21 5.56
C SER A 209 -8.11 17.83 5.05
N ILE A 210 -7.09 17.05 4.73
CA ILE A 210 -7.16 15.61 4.45
C ILE A 210 -6.43 14.89 5.57
N LYS A 211 -7.11 14.01 6.30
CA LYS A 211 -6.46 13.16 7.30
C LYS A 211 -5.93 11.90 6.64
N LEU A 212 -4.68 11.59 6.96
CA LEU A 212 -3.93 10.49 6.38
C LEU A 212 -3.45 9.52 7.47
N LYS A 213 -3.48 8.23 7.15
CA LYS A 213 -2.82 7.17 7.90
C LYS A 213 -1.64 6.64 7.09
N PRO A 214 -0.39 6.87 7.53
CA PRO A 214 0.76 6.28 6.87
C PRO A 214 0.68 4.75 6.98
N LEU A 215 0.87 4.07 5.85
CA LEU A 215 0.89 2.60 5.81
C LEU A 215 2.31 2.05 5.96
N GLN A 216 3.33 2.87 5.73
CA GLN A 216 4.73 2.47 5.80
C GLN A 216 5.60 3.51 6.52
N GLU A 217 6.81 3.11 6.88
CA GLU A 217 7.82 4.09 7.29
C GLU A 217 8.25 4.91 6.08
N THR A 218 8.08 6.22 6.17
CA THR A 218 8.42 7.19 5.14
C THR A 218 9.93 7.51 5.15
N ASP A 219 10.49 7.85 4.00
CA ASP A 219 11.91 8.25 3.91
C ASP A 219 12.21 9.57 4.65
N PHE A 220 13.50 9.85 4.84
CA PHE A 220 14.04 11.04 5.49
C PHE A 220 13.52 12.31 4.79
N GLY A 221 12.65 13.08 5.46
CA GLY A 221 12.03 14.31 4.94
C GLY A 221 10.50 14.31 5.00
N LEU A 222 9.86 13.14 5.03
CA LEU A 222 8.40 12.98 5.07
C LEU A 222 7.94 12.31 6.38
N LYS A 223 8.45 12.69 7.56
CA LYS A 223 8.05 12.02 8.83
C LYS A 223 6.52 11.93 8.93
N ASN A 224 5.99 10.71 8.82
CA ASN A 224 4.60 10.32 9.01
C ASN A 224 3.59 11.46 8.84
N ILE A 225 3.40 11.93 7.60
CA ILE A 225 2.36 12.93 7.33
C ILE A 225 1.01 12.31 7.69
N THR A 226 0.38 12.86 8.72
CA THR A 226 -0.95 12.45 9.16
C THR A 226 -2.03 13.40 8.67
N GLU A 227 -1.66 14.54 8.10
CA GLU A 227 -2.61 15.54 7.62
C GLU A 227 -2.01 16.38 6.49
N LEU A 228 -2.82 16.66 5.46
CA LEU A 228 -2.55 17.71 4.47
C LEU A 228 -3.53 18.85 4.73
N LYS A 229 -3.02 20.00 5.16
CA LYS A 229 -3.85 21.19 5.45
C LYS A 229 -3.93 22.07 4.22
N THR A 230 -5.13 22.55 3.90
CA THR A 230 -5.33 23.54 2.84
C THR A 230 -4.92 24.93 3.32
N CYS A 231 -4.49 25.82 2.43
CA CYS A 231 -4.19 27.22 2.77
C CYS A 231 -5.43 28.13 3.00
N LEU A 232 -6.61 27.56 3.26
CA LEU A 232 -7.90 28.26 3.43
C LEU A 232 -8.17 28.69 4.89
#